data_AF-A0A3P7KIG7-F1
#
_entry.id   AF-A0A3P7KIG7-F1
#
_cell.length_a   1.000
_cell.length_b   1.000
_cell.length_c   1.000
_cell.angle_alpha   90.00
_cell.angle_beta   90.00
_cell.angle_gamma   90.00
#
_symmetry.space_group_name_H-M   'P 1'
#
loop_
_entity.id
_entity.type
_entity.pdbx_description
1 polymer ?
#
loop_
_entity_poly.entity_id
_entity_poly.type
_entity_poly.pdbx_seq_one_letter_code
_entity_poly.pdbx_strand_id
1 'polypeptide(L)'
;MAANNIINIKWDHFGVYRRFQLPLDAVGDLYRLLLTKINVVVPDFEGKLGWKDEEGDLIYFSTDEELRAALQITTNNQLRIQTIEDFPRREKEKVPRDTEKENKKSKEIHPFVTCNRCDQPLYGIRYKCCVCDDFDLCEECEKEGTHPDHALIRYATPRTPKIEHLRPRRMWRQHSHTFGHRDSFLQEGIFGRTAAAAAHAAQNAA
;
A
#
# COMPACT_ATOMS: atom_id res chain seq x y z
N MET A 1 25.34 -21.17 9.09
CA MET A 1 24.60 -20.11 8.37
C MET A 1 23.14 -20.55 8.36
N ALA A 2 22.31 -20.00 9.25
CA ALA A 2 20.89 -20.35 9.28
C ALA A 2 20.22 -19.70 8.06
N ALA A 3 19.72 -20.52 7.15
CA ALA A 3 18.91 -20.04 6.04
C ALA A 3 17.58 -19.59 6.64
N ASN A 4 17.41 -18.27 6.84
CA ASN A 4 16.19 -17.67 7.38
C ASN A 4 15.00 -18.02 6.47
N ASN A 5 14.32 -19.13 6.74
CA ASN A 5 13.21 -19.59 5.93
C ASN A 5 11.95 -18.84 6.37
N ILE A 6 11.62 -17.76 5.65
CA ILE A 6 10.47 -16.91 5.96
C ILE A 6 9.27 -17.38 5.14
N ILE A 7 8.13 -17.56 5.80
CA ILE A 7 6.84 -17.84 5.14
C ILE A 7 5.96 -16.59 5.16
N ASN A 8 5.36 -16.32 4.02
CA ASN A 8 4.32 -15.31 3.86
C ASN A 8 2.94 -15.91 4.17
N ILE A 9 2.24 -15.40 5.16
CA ILE A 9 0.85 -15.78 5.44
C ILE A 9 -0.06 -14.70 4.88
N LYS A 10 -0.94 -15.06 3.95
CA LYS A 10 -2.01 -14.20 3.45
C LYS A 10 -3.28 -14.51 4.22
N TRP A 11 -3.67 -13.61 5.10
CA TRP A 11 -4.88 -13.71 5.91
C TRP A 11 -6.04 -12.95 5.25
N ASP A 12 -7.17 -13.61 5.09
CA ASP A 12 -8.45 -13.01 4.70
C ASP A 12 -9.37 -12.91 5.93
N HIS A 13 -9.70 -11.67 6.32
CA HIS A 13 -10.63 -11.38 7.40
C HIS A 13 -11.83 -10.63 6.81
N PHE A 14 -12.94 -11.34 6.58
CA PHE A 14 -14.18 -10.79 5.99
C PHE A 14 -13.97 -9.98 4.70
N GLY A 15 -13.09 -10.44 3.81
CA GLY A 15 -12.77 -9.77 2.54
C GLY A 15 -11.67 -8.72 2.66
N VAL A 16 -11.15 -8.47 3.87
CA VAL A 16 -9.96 -7.65 4.09
C VAL A 16 -8.73 -8.55 4.11
N TYR A 17 -7.91 -8.43 3.07
CA TYR A 17 -6.65 -9.18 2.99
C TYR A 17 -5.53 -8.48 3.75
N ARG A 18 -4.80 -9.25 4.55
CA ARG A 18 -3.58 -8.84 5.24
C ARG A 18 -2.48 -9.87 5.02
N ARG A 19 -1.23 -9.44 5.14
CA ARG A 19 -0.06 -10.29 4.92
C ARG A 19 0.84 -10.22 6.14
N PHE A 20 1.25 -11.38 6.62
CA PHE A 20 2.19 -11.53 7.72
C PHE A 20 3.40 -12.33 7.25
N GLN A 21 4.55 -12.08 7.84
CA GLN A 21 5.76 -12.88 7.60
C GLN A 21 6.14 -13.58 8.88
N LEU A 22 6.23 -14.91 8.88
CA LEU A 22 6.67 -15.69 10.03
C LEU A 22 8.01 -16.38 9.70
N PRO A 23 9.02 -16.31 10.59
CA PRO A 23 10.22 -17.12 10.46
C PRO A 23 9.90 -18.59 10.85
N LEU A 24 10.22 -19.54 9.97
CA LEU A 24 10.10 -20.99 10.24
C LEU A 24 11.11 -21.48 11.27
N ASP A 25 12.28 -20.86 11.32
CA ASP A 25 13.42 -21.32 12.14
C ASP A 25 13.25 -21.03 13.63
N ALA A 26 12.09 -20.49 14.03
CA ALA A 26 11.79 -20.23 15.42
C ALA A 26 11.49 -21.57 16.13
N VAL A 27 12.33 -21.89 17.11
CA VAL A 27 12.13 -22.94 18.13
C VAL A 27 10.84 -22.74 18.95
N GLY A 28 10.13 -21.62 18.75
CA GLY A 28 8.89 -21.29 19.44
C GLY A 28 7.63 -21.64 18.63
N ASP A 29 6.47 -21.47 19.28
CA ASP A 29 5.17 -21.70 18.68
C ASP A 29 4.87 -20.64 17.60
N LEU A 30 4.93 -21.03 16.32
CA LEU A 30 4.58 -20.15 15.20
C LEU A 30 3.11 -19.73 15.27
N TYR A 31 2.23 -20.62 15.72
CA TYR A 31 0.81 -20.30 15.89
C TYR A 31 0.57 -19.16 16.89
N ARG A 32 1.28 -19.17 18.04
CA ARG A 32 1.19 -18.06 19.01
C ARG A 32 1.72 -16.76 18.41
N LEU A 33 2.83 -16.81 17.69
CA LEU A 33 3.40 -15.64 16.99
C LEU A 33 2.40 -15.06 15.97
N LEU A 34 1.70 -15.92 15.23
CA LEU A 34 0.67 -15.53 14.28
C LEU A 34 -0.49 -14.83 14.99
N LEU A 35 -1.00 -15.41 16.08
CA LEU A 35 -2.07 -14.80 16.88
C LEU A 35 -1.66 -13.44 17.46
N THR A 36 -0.43 -13.32 17.99
CA THR A 36 0.07 -12.01 18.46
C THR A 36 0.05 -10.98 17.34
N LYS A 37 0.49 -11.33 16.12
CA LYS A 37 0.45 -10.43 14.95
C LYS A 37 -0.96 -10.07 14.52
N ILE A 38 -1.90 -11.02 14.62
CA ILE A 38 -3.31 -10.78 14.32
C ILE A 38 -3.91 -9.82 15.35
N ASN A 39 -3.69 -10.06 16.64
CA ASN A 39 -4.21 -9.21 17.74
C ASN A 39 -3.67 -7.78 17.70
N VAL A 40 -2.44 -7.56 17.23
CA VAL A 40 -1.90 -6.21 17.01
C VAL A 40 -2.71 -5.44 15.97
N VAL A 41 -3.27 -6.14 14.98
CA VAL A 41 -3.96 -5.51 13.85
C VAL A 41 -5.47 -5.45 14.06
N VAL A 42 -6.04 -6.47 14.69
CA VAL A 42 -7.45 -6.58 15.06
C VAL A 42 -7.49 -6.91 16.55
N PRO A 43 -7.56 -5.90 17.44
CA PRO A 43 -7.87 -6.15 18.84
C PRO A 43 -9.26 -6.81 18.90
N ASP A 44 -9.42 -7.82 19.77
CA ASP A 44 -10.65 -8.62 19.95
C ASP A 44 -10.94 -9.68 18.85
N PHE A 45 -9.89 -10.27 18.26
CA PHE A 45 -10.07 -11.42 17.38
C PHE A 45 -10.54 -12.67 18.15
N GLU A 46 -11.81 -13.04 18.02
CA GLU A 46 -12.41 -14.27 18.60
C GLU A 46 -12.63 -15.39 17.55
N GLY A 47 -12.21 -15.18 16.31
CA GLY A 47 -12.45 -16.12 15.22
C GLY A 47 -11.51 -17.34 15.21
N LYS A 48 -11.91 -18.42 14.54
CA LYS A 48 -11.00 -19.53 14.21
C LYS A 48 -10.29 -19.25 12.90
N LEU A 49 -9.04 -19.68 12.80
CA LEU A 49 -8.28 -19.62 11.56
C LEU A 49 -8.39 -20.95 10.82
N GLY A 50 -8.63 -20.89 9.52
CA GLY A 50 -8.61 -22.05 8.66
C GLY A 50 -7.92 -21.77 7.34
N TRP A 51 -7.46 -22.81 6.67
CA TRP A 51 -6.86 -22.76 5.35
C TRP A 51 -7.61 -23.69 4.40
N LYS A 52 -7.46 -23.48 3.10
CA LYS A 52 -8.02 -24.36 2.07
C LYS A 52 -6.92 -25.24 1.50
N ASP A 53 -7.14 -26.54 1.47
CA ASP A 53 -6.22 -27.52 0.90
C ASP A 53 -6.37 -27.66 -0.63
N GLU A 54 -5.69 -28.66 -1.19
CA GLU A 54 -5.72 -28.99 -2.63
C GLU A 54 -7.05 -29.60 -3.08
N GLU A 55 -7.80 -30.19 -2.15
CA GLU A 55 -9.12 -30.80 -2.38
C GLU A 55 -10.25 -29.75 -2.27
N GLY A 56 -9.92 -28.55 -1.77
CA GLY A 56 -10.84 -27.43 -1.60
C GLY A 56 -11.57 -27.43 -0.26
N ASP A 57 -11.15 -28.29 0.67
CA ASP A 57 -11.71 -28.43 2.00
C ASP A 57 -11.10 -27.41 2.96
N LEU A 58 -11.94 -26.95 3.90
CA LEU A 58 -11.57 -25.96 4.89
C LEU A 58 -11.08 -26.65 6.17
N ILE A 59 -9.77 -26.63 6.36
CA ILE A 59 -9.12 -27.21 7.54
C ILE A 59 -8.84 -26.09 8.54
N TYR A 60 -9.39 -26.22 9.75
CA TYR A 60 -9.08 -25.31 10.86
C TYR A 60 -7.78 -25.71 11.53
N PHE A 61 -7.07 -24.73 12.08
CA PHE A 61 -5.91 -24.98 12.92
C PHE A 61 -6.00 -24.15 14.19
N SER A 62 -5.71 -24.81 15.30
CA SER A 62 -5.70 -24.27 16.66
C SER A 62 -4.37 -24.48 17.36
N THR A 63 -3.48 -25.27 16.74
CA THR A 63 -2.18 -25.64 17.28
C THR A 63 -1.04 -25.34 16.30
N ASP A 64 0.17 -25.34 16.84
CA ASP A 64 1.38 -25.11 16.07
C ASP A 64 1.73 -26.27 15.12
N GLU A 65 1.42 -27.51 15.52
CA GLU A 65 1.63 -28.71 14.70
C GLU A 65 0.77 -28.69 13.43
N GLU A 66 -0.51 -28.34 13.57
CA GLU A 66 -1.44 -28.19 12.44
C GLU A 66 -1.00 -27.06 11.49
N LEU A 67 -0.53 -25.93 12.05
CA LEU A 67 0.01 -24.84 11.24
C LEU A 67 1.24 -25.32 10.46
N ARG A 68 2.17 -26.06 11.08
CA ARG A 68 3.33 -26.62 10.38
C ARG A 68 2.95 -27.63 9.31
N ALA A 69 1.95 -28.47 9.54
CA ALA A 69 1.44 -29.40 8.53
C ALA A 69 0.90 -28.64 7.29
N ALA A 70 0.13 -27.56 7.50
CA ALA A 70 -0.36 -26.71 6.41
C ALA A 70 0.79 -26.06 5.60
N LEU A 71 1.88 -25.70 6.28
CA LEU A 71 3.07 -25.11 5.64
C LEU A 71 3.85 -26.14 4.81
N GLN A 72 3.88 -27.41 5.21
CA GLN A 72 4.54 -28.48 4.44
C GLN A 72 3.83 -28.79 3.12
N ILE A 73 2.49 -28.72 3.12
CA ILE A 73 1.68 -28.90 1.92
C ILE A 73 1.88 -27.73 0.95
N THR A 74 2.16 -26.55 1.47
CA THR A 74 2.31 -25.34 0.67
C THR A 74 3.71 -25.24 0.03
N THR A 75 3.79 -25.46 -1.28
CA THR A 75 5.06 -25.41 -2.04
C THR A 75 5.59 -23.99 -2.30
N ASN A 76 4.75 -22.95 -2.14
CA ASN A 76 5.02 -21.59 -2.61
C ASN A 76 5.52 -20.60 -1.53
N ASN A 77 5.98 -21.08 -0.37
CA ASN A 77 6.31 -20.24 0.81
C ASN A 77 5.20 -19.21 1.15
N GLN A 78 3.95 -19.49 0.74
CA GLN A 78 2.81 -18.60 0.92
C GLN A 78 1.55 -19.39 1.31
N LEU A 79 1.20 -19.36 2.59
CA LEU A 79 -0.03 -19.97 3.08
C LEU A 79 -1.19 -18.98 3.01
N ARG A 80 -2.35 -19.42 2.51
CA ARG A 80 -3.59 -18.63 2.49
C ARG A 80 -4.50 -19.09 3.62
N ILE A 81 -4.75 -18.20 4.58
CA ILE A 81 -5.61 -18.46 5.73
C ILE A 81 -6.82 -17.51 5.68
N GLN A 82 -7.95 -17.97 6.21
CA GLN A 82 -9.18 -17.20 6.31
C GLN A 82 -9.75 -17.32 7.72
N THR A 83 -10.40 -16.25 8.18
CA THR A 83 -11.20 -16.30 9.40
C THR A 83 -12.51 -17.00 9.13
N ILE A 84 -12.81 -17.98 9.95
CA ILE A 84 -14.09 -18.70 9.97
C ILE A 84 -14.82 -18.21 11.21
N GLU A 85 -15.99 -17.59 11.01
CA GLU A 85 -16.93 -17.38 12.11
C GLU A 85 -17.69 -18.67 12.35
N ASP A 86 -17.85 -19.04 13.62
CA ASP A 86 -18.81 -20.04 14.07
C ASP A 86 -20.25 -19.47 13.97
N PHE A 87 -20.65 -18.94 12.81
CA PHE A 87 -22.07 -18.66 12.55
C PHE A 87 -22.70 -19.90 11.90
N PRO A 88 -23.86 -20.39 12.40
CA PRO A 88 -24.55 -21.53 11.81
C PRO A 88 -24.86 -21.22 10.34
N ARG A 89 -24.30 -22.06 9.47
CA ARG A 89 -24.34 -21.95 8.02
C ARG A 89 -25.81 -21.96 7.55
N ARG A 90 -26.37 -20.82 7.13
CA ARG A 90 -27.46 -20.85 6.14
C ARG A 90 -26.84 -21.36 4.84
N GLU A 91 -27.27 -22.53 4.42
CA GLU A 91 -26.87 -23.19 3.18
C GLU A 91 -27.01 -22.20 2.01
N LYS A 92 -25.89 -21.84 1.38
CA LYS A 92 -25.94 -21.15 0.08
C LYS A 92 -25.97 -22.25 -0.98
N GLU A 93 -27.15 -22.46 -1.56
CA GLU A 93 -27.35 -23.22 -2.78
C GLU A 93 -26.33 -22.79 -3.85
N LYS A 94 -25.65 -23.80 -4.42
CA LYS A 94 -24.75 -23.65 -5.56
C LYS A 94 -25.60 -23.46 -6.81
N VAL A 95 -25.55 -22.29 -7.42
CA VAL A 95 -26.08 -22.07 -8.79
C VAL A 95 -25.09 -22.69 -9.79
N PRO A 96 -25.54 -23.46 -10.80
CA PRO A 96 -24.66 -24.10 -11.79
C PRO A 96 -23.98 -23.06 -12.68
N ARG A 97 -22.68 -23.25 -12.91
CA ARG A 97 -21.91 -22.53 -13.91
C ARG A 97 -21.98 -23.30 -15.22
N ASP A 98 -22.73 -22.75 -16.17
CA ASP A 98 -22.57 -23.12 -17.57
C ASP A 98 -21.56 -22.20 -18.26
N THR A 99 -20.72 -22.87 -19.04
CA THR A 99 -19.68 -22.38 -19.96
C THR A 99 -20.24 -21.32 -20.91
N GLU A 100 -19.53 -20.25 -21.26
CA GLU A 100 -18.57 -20.22 -22.37
C GLU A 100 -17.66 -18.98 -22.30
N LYS A 101 -16.39 -19.19 -22.64
CA LYS A 101 -15.36 -18.15 -22.75
C LYS A 101 -15.51 -17.40 -24.07
N GLU A 102 -16.13 -16.22 -24.06
CA GLU A 102 -15.76 -15.14 -24.96
C GLU A 102 -15.19 -13.99 -24.14
N ASN A 103 -13.86 -13.92 -24.09
CA ASN A 103 -13.11 -12.92 -23.33
C ASN A 103 -13.08 -11.57 -24.08
N LYS A 104 -14.24 -11.06 -24.50
CA LYS A 104 -14.40 -9.63 -24.75
C LYS A 104 -14.56 -8.98 -23.38
N LYS A 105 -13.44 -8.64 -22.74
CA LYS A 105 -13.46 -7.74 -21.58
C LYS A 105 -14.15 -6.46 -22.04
N SER A 106 -15.42 -6.28 -21.68
CA SER A 106 -16.12 -5.02 -21.83
C SER A 106 -15.27 -3.98 -21.11
N LYS A 107 -14.63 -3.08 -21.86
CA LYS A 107 -13.81 -2.01 -21.27
C LYS A 107 -14.73 -1.19 -20.38
N GLU A 108 -14.42 -1.14 -19.07
CA GLU A 108 -15.22 -0.38 -18.12
C GLU A 108 -15.22 1.10 -18.52
N ILE A 109 -16.39 1.74 -18.45
CA ILE A 109 -16.52 3.15 -18.80
C ILE A 109 -16.26 3.98 -17.55
N HIS A 110 -15.45 5.03 -17.68
CA HIS A 110 -15.33 6.06 -16.65
C HIS A 110 -16.39 7.15 -16.91
N PRO A 111 -17.53 7.16 -16.18
CA PRO A 111 -18.58 8.13 -16.42
C PRO A 111 -18.11 9.55 -16.09
N PHE A 112 -18.52 10.52 -16.93
CA PHE A 112 -18.21 11.94 -16.78
C PHE A 112 -16.73 12.32 -16.91
N VAL A 113 -15.91 11.50 -17.58
CA VAL A 113 -14.49 11.81 -17.84
C VAL A 113 -14.18 11.62 -19.32
N THR A 114 -13.55 12.62 -19.91
CA THR A 114 -13.09 12.63 -21.30
C THR A 114 -11.57 12.71 -21.37
N CYS A 115 -10.99 12.18 -22.45
CA CYS A 115 -9.57 12.36 -22.71
C CYS A 115 -9.32 13.79 -23.21
N ASN A 116 -8.35 14.49 -22.63
CA ASN A 116 -7.97 15.87 -23.02
C ASN A 116 -7.20 15.96 -24.35
N ARG A 117 -6.89 14.82 -24.99
CA ARG A 117 -6.17 14.77 -26.27
C ARG A 117 -7.05 14.40 -27.45
N CYS A 118 -7.93 13.40 -27.29
CA CYS A 118 -8.82 12.93 -28.36
C CYS A 118 -10.30 13.28 -28.13
N ASP A 119 -10.62 13.95 -27.02
CA ASP A 119 -11.96 14.36 -26.59
C ASP A 119 -12.99 13.22 -26.53
N GLN A 120 -12.53 11.97 -26.59
CA GLN A 120 -13.39 10.79 -26.47
C GLN A 120 -13.65 10.46 -25.00
N PRO A 121 -14.83 9.89 -24.69
CA PRO A 121 -15.09 9.32 -23.37
C PRO A 121 -14.08 8.21 -23.05
N LEU A 122 -13.69 8.12 -21.79
CA LEU A 122 -12.66 7.16 -21.36
C LEU A 122 -13.22 5.74 -21.23
N TYR A 123 -12.76 4.87 -22.13
CA TYR A 123 -12.99 3.43 -22.09
C TYR A 123 -11.77 2.69 -21.54
N GLY A 124 -11.97 1.87 -20.52
CA GLY A 124 -10.93 1.05 -19.92
C GLY A 124 -10.17 1.80 -18.84
N ILE A 125 -8.89 2.05 -19.07
CA ILE A 125 -7.99 2.65 -18.07
C ILE A 125 -7.97 4.17 -18.24
N ARG A 126 -8.24 4.90 -17.15
CA ARG A 126 -8.07 6.36 -17.07
C ARG A 126 -6.68 6.71 -16.53
N TYR A 127 -5.98 7.61 -17.21
CA TYR A 127 -4.70 8.16 -16.77
C TYR A 127 -4.86 9.62 -16.36
N LYS A 128 -4.86 9.90 -15.06
CA LYS A 128 -4.97 11.29 -14.56
C LYS A 128 -3.58 11.84 -14.26
N CYS A 129 -3.28 13.06 -14.71
CA CYS A 129 -2.06 13.76 -14.33
C CYS A 129 -2.05 14.13 -12.83
N CYS A 130 -0.90 13.98 -12.19
CA CYS A 130 -0.66 14.40 -10.80
C CYS A 130 -0.43 15.90 -10.65
N VAL A 131 0.02 16.56 -11.71
CA VAL A 131 0.52 17.94 -11.68
C VAL A 131 -0.49 18.91 -12.27
N CYS A 132 -1.08 18.57 -13.41
CA CYS A 132 -2.11 19.36 -14.05
C CYS A 132 -3.48 19.12 -13.39
N ASP A 133 -4.20 20.21 -13.17
CA ASP A 133 -5.61 20.15 -12.77
C ASP A 133 -6.44 19.62 -13.96
N ASP A 134 -7.34 18.68 -13.70
CA ASP A 134 -8.29 18.09 -14.66
C ASP A 134 -7.72 17.52 -15.98
N PHE A 135 -6.44 17.17 -16.00
CA PHE A 135 -5.83 16.51 -17.16
C PHE A 135 -5.91 14.99 -17.08
N ASP A 136 -6.64 14.41 -18.04
CA ASP A 136 -6.94 12.99 -18.17
C ASP A 136 -6.65 12.48 -19.59
N LEU A 137 -6.02 11.31 -19.69
CA LEU A 137 -5.70 10.61 -20.93
C LEU A 137 -6.33 9.21 -20.97
N CYS A 138 -6.64 8.76 -22.18
CA CYS A 138 -6.99 7.36 -22.46
C CYS A 138 -5.73 6.51 -22.63
N GLU A 139 -5.92 5.19 -22.65
CA GLU A 139 -4.83 4.22 -22.86
C GLU A 139 -4.07 4.44 -24.18
N GLU A 140 -4.74 4.90 -25.23
CA GLU A 140 -4.11 5.13 -26.54
C GLU A 140 -3.26 6.40 -26.52
N CYS A 141 -3.79 7.52 -26.02
CA CYS A 141 -3.05 8.78 -25.93
C CYS A 141 -1.87 8.71 -24.95
N GLU A 142 -1.96 7.89 -23.90
CA GLU A 142 -0.83 7.64 -22.99
C GLU A 142 0.27 6.82 -23.69
N LYS A 143 -0.09 5.79 -24.47
CA LYS A 143 0.87 5.01 -25.27
C LYS A 143 1.59 5.82 -26.33
N GLU A 144 0.93 6.82 -26.90
CA GLU A 144 1.54 7.78 -27.82
C GLU A 144 2.55 8.72 -27.14
N GLY A 145 2.69 8.64 -25.81
CA GLY A 145 3.57 9.51 -25.05
C GLY A 145 3.05 10.95 -24.99
N THR A 146 1.74 11.15 -25.05
CA THR A 146 1.16 12.47 -24.83
C THR A 146 1.39 12.86 -23.38
N HIS A 147 1.96 14.04 -23.15
CA HIS A 147 2.23 14.59 -21.81
C HIS A 147 3.29 13.81 -20.98
N PRO A 148 4.52 13.64 -21.50
CA PRO A 148 5.57 12.86 -20.83
C PRO A 148 6.20 13.58 -19.63
N ASP A 149 6.05 14.92 -19.54
CA ASP A 149 6.73 15.74 -18.53
C ASP A 149 6.17 15.56 -17.12
N HIS A 150 4.93 15.07 -16.99
CA HIS A 150 4.26 14.91 -15.71
C HIS A 150 3.86 13.45 -15.45
N ALA A 151 3.96 13.04 -14.19
CA ALA A 151 3.53 11.70 -13.77
C ALA A 151 2.01 11.54 -13.90
N LEU A 152 1.57 10.42 -14.48
CA LEU A 152 0.17 10.04 -14.59
C LEU A 152 -0.16 8.88 -13.63
N ILE A 153 -1.27 8.99 -12.91
CA ILE A 153 -1.83 7.90 -12.08
C ILE A 153 -2.79 7.08 -12.92
N ARG A 154 -2.64 5.76 -12.82
CA ARG A 154 -3.47 4.77 -13.51
C ARG A 154 -4.70 4.38 -12.67
N TYR A 155 -5.89 4.69 -13.18
CA TYR A 155 -7.18 4.26 -12.63
C TYR A 155 -7.75 3.14 -13.50
N ALA A 156 -7.66 1.89 -13.03
CA ALA A 156 -8.05 0.72 -13.80
C ALA A 156 -9.56 0.43 -13.81
N THR A 157 -10.29 0.91 -12.80
CA THR A 157 -11.75 0.80 -12.69
C THR A 157 -12.30 2.12 -12.15
N PRO A 158 -13.57 2.49 -12.45
CA PRO A 158 -14.15 3.73 -11.91
C PRO A 158 -14.33 3.68 -10.37
N ARG A 159 -14.21 2.49 -9.77
CA ARG A 159 -14.26 2.26 -8.32
C ARG A 159 -12.90 2.45 -7.64
N THR A 160 -11.83 2.66 -8.40
CA THR A 160 -10.52 2.92 -7.80
C THR A 160 -10.59 4.23 -7.00
N PRO A 161 -10.22 4.21 -5.70
CA PRO A 161 -10.36 5.38 -4.84
C PRO A 161 -9.53 6.53 -5.40
N LYS A 162 -10.15 7.70 -5.54
CA LYS A 162 -9.47 8.90 -6.00
C LYS A 162 -8.44 9.33 -4.97
N ILE A 163 -7.17 9.36 -5.36
CA ILE A 163 -6.06 9.91 -4.56
C ILE A 163 -6.08 11.45 -4.65
N GLU A 164 -7.24 12.09 -4.48
CA GLU A 164 -7.38 13.55 -4.60
C GLU A 164 -6.85 14.30 -3.35
N HIS A 165 -6.60 13.60 -2.23
CA HIS A 165 -6.26 14.22 -0.95
C HIS A 165 -4.78 14.16 -0.56
N LEU A 166 -3.88 13.75 -1.45
CA LEU A 166 -2.43 13.92 -1.23
C LEU A 166 -1.91 15.28 -1.68
N ARG A 167 -2.74 16.33 -1.70
CA ARG A 167 -2.20 17.70 -1.65
C ARG A 167 -1.52 17.81 -0.28
N PRO A 168 -0.19 18.00 -0.19
CA PRO A 168 0.41 18.37 1.08
C PRO A 168 -0.31 19.64 1.49
N ARG A 169 -0.98 19.61 2.64
CA ARG A 169 -1.52 20.82 3.26
C ARG A 169 -0.32 21.67 3.66
N ARG A 170 0.36 22.31 2.69
CA ARG A 170 1.25 23.44 2.94
C ARG A 170 0.37 24.64 3.31
N MET A 171 -0.41 24.50 4.38
CA MET A 171 -0.74 25.63 5.21
C MET A 171 0.51 25.91 6.01
N TRP A 172 1.44 26.65 5.40
CA TRP A 172 2.29 27.51 6.20
C TRP A 172 1.34 28.44 6.93
N ARG A 173 0.94 28.07 8.16
CA ARG A 173 0.41 29.06 9.09
C ARG A 173 1.51 30.11 9.17
N GLN A 174 1.22 31.27 8.61
CA GLN A 174 1.93 32.50 8.93
C GLN A 174 1.71 32.73 10.42
N HIS A 175 2.48 32.04 11.26
CA HIS A 175 2.77 32.53 12.58
C HIS A 175 3.71 33.70 12.34
N SER A 176 3.10 34.87 12.22
CA SER A 176 3.75 36.14 12.52
C SER A 176 4.42 35.98 13.88
N HIS A 177 5.71 35.67 13.87
CA HIS A 177 6.56 35.99 15.00
C HIS A 177 6.56 37.51 15.07
N THR A 178 5.68 38.05 15.91
CA THR A 178 5.84 39.39 16.47
C THR A 178 7.26 39.48 16.98
N PHE A 179 8.00 40.41 16.38
CA PHE A 179 9.37 40.76 16.67
C PHE A 179 9.67 40.65 18.17
N GLY A 180 10.58 39.74 18.50
CA GLY A 180 11.26 39.73 19.78
C GLY A 180 11.95 41.09 19.97
N HIS A 181 11.65 41.70 21.11
CA HIS A 181 12.34 42.84 21.67
C HIS A 181 13.86 42.55 21.65
N ARG A 182 14.62 43.36 20.92
CA ARG A 182 16.09 43.36 21.00
C ARG A 182 16.47 44.19 22.22
N ASP A 183 16.88 43.52 23.29
CA ASP A 183 17.61 44.17 24.37
C ASP A 183 19.02 44.53 23.89
N SER A 184 19.37 45.81 24.02
CA SER A 184 20.71 46.34 23.77
C SER A 184 21.56 46.18 25.03
N PHE A 185 22.27 45.05 25.20
CA PHE A 185 23.54 45.00 25.95
C PHE A 185 24.15 43.58 25.90
N LEU A 186 25.49 43.51 25.75
CA LEU A 186 26.36 42.34 25.50
C LEU A 186 26.21 41.73 24.10
N GLN A 187 27.04 42.02 23.08
CA GLN A 187 28.51 42.17 23.02
C GLN A 187 29.26 40.96 23.62
N GLU A 188 30.04 40.30 22.75
CA GLU A 188 30.88 39.10 22.92
C GLU A 188 30.10 37.78 22.65
N GLY A 189 30.10 37.17 21.46
CA GLY A 189 31.09 37.17 20.40
C GLY A 189 31.90 35.86 20.37
N ILE A 190 31.25 34.69 20.38
CA ILE A 190 31.93 33.41 20.09
C ILE A 190 31.04 32.56 19.16
N PHE A 191 31.69 31.98 18.15
CA PHE A 191 31.20 31.12 17.07
C PHE A 191 30.82 31.80 15.75
N GLY A 192 31.73 31.64 14.77
CA GLY A 192 31.33 31.48 13.38
C GLY A 192 32.01 32.38 12.35
N ARG A 193 33.31 32.68 12.43
CA ARG A 193 34.05 33.20 11.27
C ARG A 193 34.49 32.05 10.38
N THR A 194 33.81 31.90 9.25
CA THR A 194 34.16 30.98 8.16
C THR A 194 35.45 31.41 7.47
N ALA A 195 36.19 30.42 6.94
CA ALA A 195 37.51 30.56 6.33
C ALA A 195 37.59 31.49 5.10
N ALA A 196 36.45 31.96 4.57
CA ALA A 196 36.41 32.83 3.40
C ALA A 196 36.92 34.26 3.67
N ALA A 197 36.95 34.71 4.94
CA ALA A 197 37.39 36.07 5.29
C ALA A 197 38.92 36.24 5.35
N ALA A 198 39.71 35.15 5.34
CA ALA A 198 41.17 35.22 5.44
C ALA A 198 41.86 35.50 4.09
N ALA A 199 41.23 35.16 2.95
CA ALA A 199 41.84 35.32 1.64
C ALA A 199 41.91 36.78 1.16
N HIS A 200 41.04 37.66 1.66
CA HIS A 200 41.03 39.07 1.28
C HIS A 200 42.06 39.95 2.01
N ALA A 201 42.69 39.45 3.09
CA ALA A 201 43.66 40.22 3.87
C ALA A 201 45.11 40.12 3.34
N ALA A 202 45.41 39.17 2.44
CA ALA A 202 46.77 38.92 1.95
C ALA A 202 47.18 39.74 0.71
N GLN A 203 46.27 40.49 0.09
CA GLN A 203 46.55 41.26 -1.13
C GLN A 203 46.87 42.75 -0.89
N ASN A 204 46.77 43.24 0.34
CA ASN A 204 47.00 44.65 0.68
C ASN A 204 48.22 44.87 1.61
N ALA A 205 49.19 43.96 1.59
CA ALA A 205 50.43 44.06 2.38
C ALA A 205 51.70 43.88 1.52
N ALA A 206 51.76 44.59 0.39
CA ALA A 206 52.98 44.86 -0.37
C ALA A 206 53.04 46.36 -0.70
#